data_AF-A0A7V2S939-F1
#
_entry.id   AF-A0A7V2S939-F1
#
_cell.length_a   1.000
_cell.length_b   1.000
_cell.length_c   1.000
_cell.angle_alpha   90.00
_cell.angle_beta   90.00
_cell.angle_gamma   90.00
#
_symmetry.space_group_name_H-M   'P 1'
#
loop_
_entity.id
_entity.type
_entity.pdbx_description
1 polymer ?
#
loop_
_entity_poly.entity_id
_entity_poly.type
_entity_poly.pdbx_seq_one_letter_code
_entity_poly.pdbx_strand_id
1 'polypeptide(L)' 'MSLLLLGLLFAIYTASLQAAGFTLTSPDIAGQLTKAQVYAGFGCNGDNISPRLKWSNSPEGTKSFAVTVYDPD' A
#
# COMPACT_ATOMS: atom_id res chain seq x y z
N MET A 1 35.57 29.76 3.59
CA MET A 1 34.91 28.91 4.61
C MET A 1 33.37 28.97 4.52
N SER A 2 32.76 30.16 4.44
CA SER A 2 31.30 30.33 4.46
C SER A 2 30.53 29.72 3.26
N LEU A 3 31.03 29.89 2.01
CA LEU A 3 30.33 29.36 0.83
C LEU A 3 30.35 27.82 0.71
N LEU A 4 31.43 27.16 1.15
CA LEU A 4 31.53 25.70 1.15
C LEU A 4 30.54 25.07 2.15
N LEU A 5 30.34 25.72 3.30
CA LEU A 5 29.38 25.29 4.31
C LEU A 5 27.94 25.41 3.82
N LEU A 6 27.61 26.52 3.12
CA LEU A 6 26.30 26.71 2.50
C LEU A 6 26.03 25.68 1.39
N GLY A 7 27.03 25.38 0.55
CA GLY A 7 26.90 24.38 -0.50
C GLY A 7 26.67 22.97 0.05
N LEU A 8 27.35 22.61 1.14
CA LEU A 8 27.14 21.32 1.81
C LEU A 8 25.74 21.20 2.41
N LEU A 9 25.24 22.25 3.08
CA LEU A 9 23.90 22.29 3.65
C LEU A 9 22.80 22.18 2.59
N PHE A 10 22.99 22.79 1.42
CA PHE A 10 22.07 22.69 0.30
C PHE A 10 22.03 21.27 -0.31
N ALA A 11 23.19 20.63 -0.47
CA ALA A 11 23.29 19.25 -0.95
C ALA A 11 22.62 18.24 0.00
N ILE A 12 22.74 18.45 1.32
CA ILE A 12 22.08 17.60 2.34
C ILE A 12 20.55 17.77 2.27
N TYR A 13 20.03 18.98 2.04
CA TYR A 13 18.59 19.23 1.89
C TYR A 13 17.97 18.53 0.67
N THR A 14 18.71 18.39 -0.44
CA THR A 14 18.21 17.72 -1.65
C THR A 14 18.18 16.19 -1.54
N ALA A 15 18.91 15.60 -0.58
CA ALA A 15 19.07 14.15 -0.47
C ALA A 15 17.95 13.45 0.34
N SER A 16 16.97 14.20 0.87
CA SER A 16 15.95 13.67 1.78
C SER A 16 14.56 13.50 1.14
N LEU A 17 14.48 13.09 -0.12
CA LEU A 17 13.20 12.63 -0.71
C LEU A 17 12.99 11.15 -0.39
N GLN A 18 12.64 10.85 0.86
CA GLN A 18 12.03 9.57 1.18
C GLN A 18 10.62 9.56 0.60
N ALA A 19 10.37 8.72 -0.39
CA ALA A 19 9.00 8.37 -0.75
C ALA A 19 8.32 7.84 0.53
N ALA A 20 7.28 8.52 0.99
CA ALA A 20 6.41 7.93 1.99
C ALA A 20 5.88 6.63 1.37
N GLY A 21 6.31 5.48 1.91
CA GLY A 21 5.97 4.18 1.33
C GLY A 21 4.46 4.06 1.16
N PHE A 22 4.02 3.60 -0.01
CA PHE A 22 2.62 3.30 -0.26
C PHE A 22 2.20 2.12 0.64
N THR A 23 1.26 2.38 1.54
CA THR A 23 0.85 1.39 2.54
C THR A 23 -0.55 0.91 2.23
N LEU A 24 -0.76 -0.41 2.28
CA LEU A 24 -2.08 -1.05 2.21
C LEU A 24 -2.34 -1.77 3.54
N THR A 25 -3.53 -1.56 4.11
CA THR A 25 -4.01 -2.25 5.30
C THR A 25 -5.43 -2.75 5.09
N SER A 26 -5.81 -3.76 5.87
CA SER A 26 -7.18 -4.25 5.95
C SER A 26 -7.50 -4.63 7.40
N PRO A 27 -8.67 -4.26 7.91
CA PRO A 27 -9.16 -4.82 9.17
C PRO A 27 -9.74 -6.23 9.01
N ASP A 28 -10.00 -6.68 7.79
CA ASP A 28 -10.77 -7.91 7.52
C ASP A 28 -9.87 -9.10 7.17
N ILE A 29 -8.63 -8.84 6.73
CA ILE A 29 -7.68 -9.89 6.36
C ILE A 29 -6.32 -9.67 7.04
N ALA A 30 -5.82 -10.74 7.65
CA ALA A 30 -4.46 -10.86 8.17
C ALA A 30 -4.05 -12.35 8.14
N GLY A 31 -3.10 -12.71 7.28
CA GLY A 31 -2.73 -14.11 7.08
C GLY A 31 -3.84 -14.90 6.39
N GLN A 32 -4.41 -15.90 7.08
CA GLN A 32 -5.43 -16.79 6.51
C GLN A 32 -6.79 -16.08 6.39
N LEU A 33 -7.47 -16.29 5.25
CA LEU A 33 -8.80 -15.74 5.01
C LEU A 33 -9.84 -16.32 5.96
N THR A 34 -10.81 -15.47 6.33
CA THR A 34 -11.98 -15.90 7.11
C THR A 34 -13.15 -16.25 6.17
N LYS A 35 -14.21 -16.87 6.72
CA LYS A 35 -15.40 -17.22 5.94
C LYS A 35 -16.02 -16.04 5.17
N ALA A 36 -15.87 -14.81 5.68
CA ALA A 36 -16.39 -13.63 5.02
C ALA A 36 -15.84 -13.48 3.58
N GLN A 37 -14.55 -13.78 3.38
CA GLN A 37 -13.89 -13.65 2.08
C GLN A 37 -13.92 -14.93 1.23
N VAL A 38 -14.30 -16.07 1.81
CA VAL A 38 -14.38 -17.34 1.09
C VAL A 38 -15.58 -17.33 0.14
N TYR A 39 -15.42 -17.93 -1.04
CA TYR A 39 -16.47 -18.02 -2.04
C TYR A 39 -17.70 -18.81 -1.55
N ALA A 40 -18.88 -18.45 -2.05
CA ALA A 40 -20.17 -19.06 -1.72
C ALA A 40 -20.61 -20.04 -2.83
N GLY A 41 -19.72 -20.96 -3.21
CA GLY A 41 -19.94 -21.90 -4.30
C GLY A 41 -18.80 -22.89 -4.48
N PHE A 42 -18.93 -23.81 -5.43
CA PHE A 42 -17.91 -24.82 -5.76
C PHE A 42 -17.45 -25.68 -4.57
N GLY A 43 -18.37 -25.98 -3.65
CA GLY A 43 -18.07 -26.73 -2.42
C GLY A 43 -17.58 -25.88 -1.25
N CYS A 44 -17.36 -24.58 -1.46
CA CYS A 44 -17.15 -23.60 -0.39
C CYS A 44 -18.48 -23.03 0.13
N ASN A 45 -18.49 -22.63 1.40
CA ASN A 45 -19.67 -22.09 2.09
C ASN A 45 -19.29 -20.81 2.86
N GLY A 46 -18.57 -19.90 2.20
CA GLY A 46 -18.28 -18.57 2.73
C GLY A 46 -19.33 -17.54 2.32
N ASP A 47 -19.10 -16.28 2.68
CA ASP A 47 -20.05 -15.20 2.43
C ASP A 47 -19.78 -14.45 1.10
N ASN A 48 -18.63 -14.72 0.46
CA ASN A 48 -18.21 -14.11 -0.79
C ASN A 48 -18.18 -12.56 -0.76
N ILE A 49 -17.68 -12.00 0.34
CA ILE A 49 -17.59 -10.56 0.59
C ILE A 49 -16.14 -10.11 0.45
N SER A 50 -15.88 -9.11 -0.40
CA SER A 50 -14.55 -8.50 -0.55
C SER A 50 -14.07 -7.87 0.76
N PRO A 51 -12.77 -7.98 1.11
CA PRO A 51 -12.24 -7.34 2.31
C PRO A 51 -12.20 -5.82 2.15
N ARG A 52 -12.36 -5.08 3.25
CA ARG A 52 -12.10 -3.63 3.27
C ARG A 52 -10.62 -3.38 3.08
N LEU A 53 -10.29 -2.50 2.15
CA LEU A 53 -8.92 -2.08 1.88
C LEU A 53 -8.78 -0.59 2.18
N LYS A 54 -7.73 -0.23 2.92
CA LYS A 54 -7.34 1.15 3.17
C LYS A 54 -5.91 1.34 2.71
N TRP A 55 -5.67 2.30 1.85
CA TRP A 55 -4.32 2.71 1.47
C TRP A 55 -4.02 4.15 1.88
N SER A 56 -2.75 4.44 2.07
CA SER A 56 -2.24 5.78 2.41
C SER A 56 -0.91 6.01 1.71
N ASN A 57 -0.50 7.29 1.63
CA ASN A 57 0.76 7.70 1.00
C ASN A 57 0.85 7.29 -0.48
N SER A 58 -0.22 7.51 -1.24
CA SER A 58 -0.13 7.37 -2.69
C SER A 58 0.91 8.35 -3.25
N PRO A 59 1.73 7.94 -4.23
CA PRO A 59 2.70 8.84 -4.86
C PRO A 59 2.05 10.12 -5.40
N GLU A 60 2.81 11.22 -5.39
CA GLU A 60 2.37 12.47 -6.03
C GLU A 60 2.02 12.23 -7.51
N GLY A 61 0.94 12.86 -7.98
CA GLY A 61 0.47 12.69 -9.35
C GLY A 61 -0.34 11.41 -9.60
N THR A 62 -0.63 10.59 -8.58
CA THR A 62 -1.55 9.44 -8.72
C THR A 62 -2.92 9.90 -9.22
N LYS A 63 -3.36 9.35 -10.36
CA LYS A 63 -4.65 9.71 -11.00
C LYS A 63 -5.77 8.70 -10.73
N SER A 64 -5.40 7.45 -10.46
CA SER A 64 -6.34 6.34 -10.28
C SER A 64 -5.64 5.16 -9.60
N PHE A 65 -6.43 4.20 -9.13
CA PHE A 65 -5.97 2.93 -8.58
C PHE A 65 -6.62 1.77 -9.31
N ALA A 66 -5.94 0.62 -9.34
CA ALA A 66 -6.51 -0.66 -9.72
C ALA A 66 -6.42 -1.62 -8.53
N VAL A 67 -7.43 -2.48 -8.35
CA VAL A 67 -7.47 -3.48 -7.29
C VAL A 67 -7.66 -4.84 -7.94
N THR A 68 -6.79 -5.78 -7.60
CA THR A 68 -6.86 -7.17 -8.05
C THR A 68 -6.67 -8.10 -6.86
N VAL A 69 -7.31 -9.27 -6.91
CA VAL A 69 -7.08 -10.40 -6.01
C VAL A 69 -6.67 -11.56 -6.92
N TYR A 70 -5.56 -12.21 -6.59
CA TYR A 70 -4.94 -13.22 -7.45
C TYR A 70 -4.48 -14.41 -6.62
N ASP A 71 -4.73 -15.61 -7.14
CA ASP A 71 -4.28 -16.87 -6.59
C ASP A 71 -3.18 -17.44 -7.51
N PRO A 72 -1.90 -17.49 -7.07
CA PRO A 72 -0.79 -17.99 -7.88
C PRO A 72 -0.61 -19.52 -7.84
N ASP A 73 -1.33 -20.23 -6.96
CA ASP A 73 -1.19 -21.68 -6.76
C ASP A 73 -1.73 -22.51 -7.95
#